data_AF-A0A1V3X368-F1
#
_entry.id   AF-A0A1V3X368-F1
#
_cell.length_a   1.000
_cell.length_b   1.000
_cell.length_c   1.000
_cell.angle_alpha   90.00
_cell.angle_beta   90.00
_cell.angle_gamma   90.00
#
_symmetry.space_group_name_H-M   'P 1'
#
loop_
_entity.id
_entity.type
_entity.pdbx_description
1 polymer ?
#
loop_
_entity_poly.entity_id
_entity_poly.type
_entity_poly.pdbx_seq_one_letter_code
_entity_poly.pdbx_strand_id
1 'polypeptide(L)'
;MTLPAGSPVRLCMAAVNRDGTDAMSTDELVMDGKLHRHWGFGGGPHRCLGSHLARLELTLVVGEWLDRIPEFELAPEYTPEIRFPSKSFALKTLPLRWS
;
A
#
# COMPACT_ATOMS: atom_id res chain seq x y z
N MET A 1 18.72 19.41 -12.91
CA MET A 1 19.54 19.03 -11.74
C MET A 1 20.56 18.01 -12.20
N THR A 2 21.81 18.13 -11.76
CA THR A 2 22.89 17.17 -12.07
C THR A 2 23.27 16.42 -10.79
N LEU A 3 23.35 15.09 -10.86
CA LEU A 3 23.75 14.23 -9.75
C LEU A 3 25.18 13.72 -9.97
N PRO A 4 26.13 13.92 -9.03
CA PRO A 4 27.45 13.30 -9.11
C PRO A 4 27.38 11.76 -9.12
N ALA A 5 28.38 11.12 -9.72
CA ALA A 5 28.49 9.67 -9.69
C ALA A 5 28.59 9.16 -8.23
N GLY A 6 27.89 8.06 -7.94
CA GLY A 6 27.83 7.49 -6.58
C GLY A 6 26.85 8.18 -5.63
N SER A 7 26.09 9.19 -6.07
CA SER A 7 25.07 9.82 -5.23
C SER A 7 24.00 8.81 -4.80
N PRO A 8 23.72 8.66 -3.50
CA PRO A 8 22.61 7.82 -3.05
C PRO A 8 21.29 8.46 -3.47
N VAL A 9 20.46 7.72 -4.18
CA VAL A 9 19.12 8.17 -4.59
C VAL A 9 18.10 7.29 -3.90
N ARG A 10 17.11 7.92 -3.28
CA ARG A 10 15.91 7.24 -2.78
C ARG A 10 14.70 7.75 -3.53
N LEU A 11 13.96 6.83 -4.12
CA LEU A 11 12.66 7.13 -4.71
C LEU A 11 11.59 7.11 -3.63
N CYS A 12 10.91 8.23 -3.43
CA CYS A 12 9.75 8.30 -2.55
C CYS A 12 8.53 7.72 -3.26
N MET A 13 8.47 6.38 -3.38
CA MET A 13 7.41 5.69 -4.14
C MET A 13 6.00 6.04 -3.64
N ALA A 14 5.86 6.38 -2.36
CA ALA A 14 4.61 6.90 -1.79
C ALA A 14 4.14 8.17 -2.49
N ALA A 15 5.04 9.14 -2.68
CA ALA A 15 4.76 10.39 -3.35
C ALA A 15 4.52 10.18 -4.85
N VAL A 16 5.33 9.34 -5.50
CA VAL A 16 5.17 9.03 -6.94
C VAL A 16 3.80 8.39 -7.24
N ASN A 17 3.23 7.60 -6.31
CA ASN A 17 1.88 7.07 -6.50
C ASN A 17 0.76 8.13 -6.40
N ARG A 18 1.06 9.35 -5.93
CA ARG A 18 0.06 10.37 -5.56
C ARG A 18 0.26 11.71 -6.28
N ASP A 19 1.42 11.96 -6.88
CA ASP A 19 1.81 13.30 -7.35
C ASP A 19 1.21 13.74 -8.70
N GLY A 20 0.43 12.88 -9.36
CA GLY A 20 -0.24 13.20 -10.63
C GLY A 20 0.71 13.28 -11.84
N THR A 21 1.97 12.86 -11.70
CA THR A 21 2.98 13.00 -12.75
C THR A 21 2.93 11.92 -13.83
N ASP A 22 2.20 10.82 -13.59
CA ASP A 22 1.99 9.75 -14.56
C ASP A 22 0.56 9.16 -14.52
N ALA A 23 0.24 8.32 -15.50
CA ALA A 23 -1.09 7.73 -15.67
C ALA A 23 -1.50 6.71 -14.56
N MET A 24 -0.57 6.28 -13.71
CA MET A 24 -0.81 5.41 -12.56
C MET A 24 -0.90 6.19 -11.25
N SER A 25 -0.39 7.41 -11.22
CA SER A 25 -0.44 8.28 -10.05
C SER A 25 -1.83 8.92 -9.88
N THR A 26 -2.37 8.86 -8.66
CA THR A 26 -3.64 9.49 -8.29
C THR A 26 -3.69 9.69 -6.78
N ASP A 27 -4.22 10.83 -6.32
CA ASP A 27 -4.50 11.03 -4.89
C ASP A 27 -5.89 10.55 -4.45
N GLU A 28 -6.71 10.15 -5.42
CA GLU A 28 -8.06 9.67 -5.20
C GLU A 28 -8.08 8.21 -4.69
N LEU A 29 -8.97 7.93 -3.75
CA LEU A 29 -9.27 6.57 -3.31
C LEU A 29 -10.25 5.90 -4.29
N VAL A 30 -9.73 5.07 -5.18
CA VAL A 30 -10.54 4.33 -6.18
C VAL A 30 -10.86 2.92 -5.66
N MET A 31 -12.14 2.66 -5.36
CA MET A 31 -12.65 1.37 -4.90
C MET A 31 -13.69 0.78 -5.88
N ASP A 32 -13.29 0.61 -7.14
CA ASP A 32 -14.16 0.15 -8.23
C ASP A 32 -14.10 -1.36 -8.50
N GLY A 33 -13.41 -2.12 -7.63
CA GLY A 33 -13.22 -3.56 -7.76
C GLY A 33 -12.27 -3.99 -8.88
N LYS A 34 -11.56 -3.05 -9.54
CA LYS A 34 -10.62 -3.35 -10.62
C LYS A 34 -9.17 -3.35 -10.15
N LEU A 35 -8.33 -4.04 -10.91
CA LEU A 35 -6.89 -4.05 -10.70
C LEU A 35 -6.26 -2.79 -11.31
N HIS A 36 -5.74 -1.92 -10.45
CA HIS A 36 -4.99 -0.72 -10.87
C HIS A 36 -3.48 -0.95 -10.84
N ARG A 37 -2.77 -0.38 -11.80
CA ARG A 37 -1.30 -0.36 -11.80
C ARG A 37 -0.82 0.69 -10.79
N HIS A 38 0.25 0.38 -10.08
CA HIS A 38 0.85 1.27 -9.08
C HIS A 38 2.34 0.91 -8.90
N TRP A 39 3.08 1.84 -8.31
CA TRP A 39 4.50 1.74 -8.04
C TRP A 39 4.85 0.99 -6.74
N GLY A 40 3.85 0.54 -5.97
CA GLY A 40 4.06 -0.13 -4.67
C GLY A 40 4.90 -1.42 -4.73
N PHE A 41 4.97 -2.07 -5.90
CA PHE A 41 5.84 -3.24 -6.14
C PHE A 41 7.13 -2.91 -6.92
N GLY A 42 7.46 -1.62 -7.06
CA GLY A 42 8.58 -1.15 -7.88
C GLY A 42 8.36 -1.38 -9.39
N GLY A 43 9.42 -1.19 -10.18
CA GLY A 43 9.41 -1.36 -11.62
C GLY A 43 10.77 -1.76 -12.17
N GLY A 44 10.81 -2.12 -13.46
CA GLY A 44 12.04 -2.54 -14.14
C GLY A 44 12.58 -3.89 -13.65
N PRO A 45 13.90 -4.14 -13.80
CA PRO A 45 14.54 -5.42 -13.49
C PRO A 45 14.43 -5.87 -12.02
N HIS A 46 14.16 -4.93 -11.11
CA HIS A 46 14.03 -5.19 -9.67
C HIS A 46 12.58 -5.13 -9.18
N ARG A 47 11.61 -5.22 -10.09
CA ARG A 47 10.20 -5.33 -9.71
C ARG A 47 10.01 -6.52 -8.76
N CYS A 48 9.19 -6.34 -7.73
CA CYS A 48 8.97 -7.34 -6.69
C CYS A 48 8.56 -8.70 -7.28
N LEU A 49 9.43 -9.69 -7.09
CA LEU A 49 9.21 -11.07 -7.50
C LEU A 49 7.96 -11.68 -6.86
N GLY A 50 7.68 -11.32 -5.60
CA GLY A 50 6.53 -11.79 -4.83
C GLY A 50 5.21 -11.09 -5.14
N SER A 51 5.16 -10.15 -6.12
CA SER A 51 3.96 -9.33 -6.34
C SER A 51 2.70 -10.13 -6.72
N HIS A 52 2.86 -11.26 -7.40
CA HIS A 52 1.73 -12.15 -7.71
C HIS A 52 1.28 -12.95 -6.49
N LEU A 53 2.22 -13.48 -5.71
CA LEU A 53 1.90 -14.22 -4.47
C LEU A 53 1.20 -13.31 -3.45
N ALA A 54 1.74 -12.12 -3.21
CA ALA A 54 1.17 -11.15 -2.27
C ALA A 54 -0.27 -10.76 -2.66
N ARG A 55 -0.57 -10.64 -3.95
CA ARG A 55 -1.95 -10.38 -4.42
C ARG A 55 -2.87 -11.56 -4.13
N LEU A 56 -2.43 -12.77 -4.42
CA LEU A 56 -3.20 -13.99 -4.15
C LEU A 56 -3.49 -14.15 -2.66
N GLU A 57 -2.48 -13.96 -1.80
CA GLU A 57 -2.63 -14.01 -0.35
C GLU A 57 -3.61 -12.96 0.16
N LEU A 58 -3.49 -11.70 -0.30
CA LEU A 58 -4.43 -10.64 0.09
C LEU A 58 -5.85 -10.90 -0.38
N THR A 59 -6.04 -11.39 -1.61
CA THR A 59 -7.37 -11.76 -2.12
C THR A 59 -7.99 -12.84 -1.25
N LEU A 60 -7.24 -13.88 -0.89
CA LEU A 60 -7.73 -14.96 -0.04
C LEU A 60 -8.04 -14.49 1.38
N VAL A 61 -7.10 -13.78 2.02
CA VAL A 61 -7.25 -13.32 3.41
C VAL A 61 -8.42 -12.35 3.55
N VAL A 62 -8.53 -11.37 2.64
CA VAL A 62 -9.61 -10.39 2.68
C VAL A 62 -10.96 -11.04 2.32
N GLY A 63 -10.99 -11.93 1.33
CA GLY A 63 -12.20 -12.66 0.96
C GLY A 63 -12.75 -13.50 2.11
N GLU A 64 -11.93 -14.39 2.66
CA GLU A 64 -12.31 -15.27 3.76
C GLU A 64 -12.70 -14.49 5.03
N TRP A 65 -12.01 -13.38 5.30
CA TRP A 65 -12.37 -12.50 6.41
C TRP A 65 -13.76 -11.91 6.23
N LEU A 66 -14.05 -11.33 5.05
CA LEU A 66 -15.34 -10.69 4.78
C LEU A 66 -16.48 -11.70 4.72
N ASP A 67 -16.23 -12.94 4.29
CA ASP A 67 -17.23 -14.02 4.31
C ASP A 67 -17.62 -14.44 5.74
N ARG A 68 -16.68 -14.37 6.69
CA ARG A 68 -16.89 -14.83 8.08
C ARG A 68 -17.20 -13.72 9.08
N ILE A 69 -16.67 -12.53 8.85
CA ILE A 69 -16.79 -11.35 9.71
C ILE A 69 -17.17 -10.16 8.80
N PRO A 70 -18.42 -10.15 8.27
CA PRO A 70 -18.85 -9.13 7.32
C PRO A 70 -19.06 -7.77 7.98
N GLU A 71 -19.42 -7.75 9.26
CA GLU A 71 -19.72 -6.55 10.02
C GLU A 71 -18.69 -6.39 11.13
N PHE A 72 -17.83 -5.38 10.99
CA PHE A 72 -16.83 -5.03 11.98
C PHE A 72 -16.56 -3.53 11.97
N GLU A 73 -16.11 -3.02 13.10
CA GLU A 73 -15.77 -1.62 13.29
C GLU A 73 -14.38 -1.46 13.88
N LEU A 74 -13.73 -0.33 13.59
CA LEU A 74 -12.51 0.07 14.29
C LEU A 74 -12.83 0.38 15.75
N ALA A 75 -11.92 0.03 16.68
CA ALA A 75 -12.09 0.46 18.06
C ALA A 75 -12.20 2.00 18.16
N PRO A 76 -13.19 2.57 18.88
CA PRO A 76 -13.52 4.01 18.83
C PRO A 76 -12.38 4.98 19.16
N GLU A 77 -11.42 4.54 19.98
CA GLU A 77 -10.30 5.38 20.44
C GLU A 77 -8.99 5.08 19.70
N TYR A 78 -9.02 4.19 18.70
CA TYR A 78 -7.81 3.84 17.95
C TYR A 78 -7.56 4.84 16.82
N THR A 79 -6.44 5.55 16.92
CA THR A 79 -5.91 6.37 15.83
C THR A 79 -4.74 5.64 15.15
N PRO A 80 -4.82 5.33 13.85
CA PRO A 80 -3.68 4.79 13.11
C PRO A 80 -2.51 5.79 13.10
N GLU A 81 -1.31 5.34 13.46
CA GLU A 81 -0.09 6.15 13.40
C GLU A 81 0.99 5.46 12.57
N ILE A 82 1.66 6.23 11.72
CA ILE A 82 2.94 5.85 11.14
C ILE A 82 4.02 6.75 11.75
N ARG A 83 4.98 6.15 12.45
CA ARG A 83 6.14 6.88 12.97
C ARG A 83 7.18 7.09 11.88
N PHE A 84 7.51 8.34 11.60
CA PHE A 84 8.54 8.71 10.63
C PHE A 84 9.93 8.92 11.29
N PRO A 85 11.03 8.69 10.54
CA PRO A 85 11.09 8.18 9.17
C PRO A 85 10.78 6.67 9.09
N SER A 86 9.89 6.28 8.18
CA SER A 86 9.56 4.87 7.94
C SER A 86 9.99 4.41 6.54
N LYS A 87 10.38 3.14 6.44
CA LYS A 87 10.65 2.47 5.16
C LYS A 87 9.39 1.80 4.57
N SER A 88 8.33 1.66 5.36
CA SER A 88 7.07 1.01 5.00
C SER A 88 5.89 1.66 5.73
N PHE A 89 4.72 1.66 5.11
CA PHE A 89 3.48 2.02 5.79
C PHE A 89 2.80 0.74 6.25
N ALA A 90 2.85 0.48 7.56
CA ALA A 90 2.25 -0.70 8.16
C ALA A 90 1.65 -0.32 9.51
N LEU A 91 0.45 -0.80 9.77
CA LEU A 91 -0.17 -0.74 11.09
C LEU A 91 0.41 -1.86 11.95
N LYS A 92 0.97 -1.52 13.12
CA LYS A 92 1.47 -2.53 14.06
C LYS A 92 0.34 -3.30 14.74
N THR A 93 -0.79 -2.63 14.92
CA THR A 93 -2.02 -3.14 15.51
C THR A 93 -3.18 -2.56 14.74
N LEU A 94 -4.27 -3.32 14.60
CA LEU A 94 -5.54 -2.83 14.05
C LEU A 94 -6.66 -3.43 14.91
N PRO A 95 -7.01 -2.79 16.04
CA PRO A 95 -8.01 -3.33 16.95
C PRO A 95 -9.41 -3.18 16.34
N LEU A 96 -10.07 -4.31 16.09
CA LEU A 96 -11.40 -4.38 15.52
C LEU A 96 -12.41 -4.89 16.57
N ARG A 97 -13.68 -4.51 16.39
CA ARG A 97 -14.82 -5.02 17.15
C ARG A 97 -15.80 -5.64 16.15
N TRP A 98 -16.30 -6.83 16.45
CA TRP A 98 -17.32 -7.53 15.68
C TRP A 98 -18.17 -8.37 16.64
N SER A 99 -19.42 -8.62 16.29
CA SER A 99 -20.39 -9.38 17.10
C SER A 99 -20.58 -10.79 16.58
#